data_AF-A0A971DVF5-F1
#
_entry.id   AF-A0A971DVF5-F1
#
_cell.length_a   1.000
_cell.length_b   1.000
_cell.length_c   1.000
_cell.angle_alpha   90.00
_cell.angle_beta   90.00
_cell.angle_gamma   90.00
#
_symmetry.space_group_name_H-M   'P 1'
#
loop_
_entity.id
_entity.type
_entity.pdbx_description
1 polymer ?
#
loop_
_entity_poly.entity_id
_entity_poly.type
_entity_poly.pdbx_seq_one_letter_code
_entity_poly.pdbx_strand_id
1 'polypeptide(L)'
;MNIISLLDILEDELEKGARVPFASKAFIDREKCLDIIKDIRLSLPEEIKQAEWVKKEQQRILLEAQKEAEAITREAEQRIKALIDENEITKTAYQQSREIVETAQNNAKEIRLGAKEYADSILEEVEKYLINQLEIIRSNRQELNVKKR
;
A
#
# COMPACT_ATOMS: atom_id res chain seq x y z
N MET A 1 28.94 -38.25 -22.76
CA MET A 1 30.25 -37.59 -22.51
C MET A 1 29.98 -36.10 -22.48
N ASN A 2 30.58 -35.38 -21.53
CA ASN A 2 30.47 -33.92 -21.48
C ASN A 2 31.37 -33.35 -22.58
N ILE A 3 30.94 -32.31 -23.30
CA ILE A 3 31.79 -31.66 -24.31
C ILE A 3 33.18 -31.28 -23.79
N ILE A 4 33.28 -30.91 -22.51
CA ILE A 4 34.56 -30.63 -21.83
C ILE A 4 35.46 -31.88 -21.87
N SER A 5 34.93 -33.04 -21.52
CA SER A 5 35.69 -34.29 -21.59
C SER A 5 36.12 -34.67 -23.02
N LEU A 6 35.34 -34.34 -24.04
CA LEU A 6 35.73 -34.57 -25.43
C LEU A 6 36.80 -33.58 -25.90
N LEU A 7 36.74 -32.32 -25.44
CA LEU A 7 37.79 -31.33 -25.66
C LEU A 7 39.10 -31.73 -24.98
N ASP A 8 39.04 -32.19 -23.73
CA ASP A 8 40.20 -32.67 -22.98
C ASP A 8 40.85 -33.87 -23.69
N ILE A 9 40.05 -34.83 -24.17
CA ILE A 9 40.55 -35.98 -24.94
C ILE A 9 41.18 -35.53 -26.26
N LEU A 10 40.58 -34.54 -26.95
CA LEU A 10 41.15 -33.99 -28.18
C LEU A 10 42.48 -33.28 -27.92
N GLU A 11 42.56 -32.50 -26.84
CA GLU A 11 43.78 -31.82 -26.40
C GLU A 11 44.89 -32.83 -26.08
N ASP A 12 44.58 -33.87 -25.30
CA ASP A 12 45.50 -34.97 -24.98
C ASP A 12 46.03 -35.69 -26.23
N GLU A 13 45.17 -35.95 -27.23
CA GLU A 13 45.57 -36.58 -28.49
C GLU A 13 46.44 -35.67 -29.36
N LEU A 14 46.22 -34.36 -29.31
CA LEU A 14 47.05 -33.38 -29.99
C LEU A 14 48.42 -33.22 -29.31
N GLU A 15 48.48 -33.31 -27.97
CA GLU A 15 49.73 -33.25 -27.21
C GLU A 15 50.59 -34.51 -27.35
N LYS A 16 49.97 -35.69 -27.43
CA LYS A 16 50.65 -36.99 -27.58
C LYS A 16 51.20 -37.25 -28.98
N GLY A 17 50.92 -36.38 -29.95
CA GLY A 17 51.42 -36.49 -31.31
C GLY A 17 52.96 -36.55 -31.36
N ALA A 18 53.52 -37.55 -32.03
CA ALA A 18 54.96 -37.76 -32.07
C ALA A 18 55.65 -36.56 -32.74
N ARG A 19 56.48 -35.82 -31.99
CA ARG A 19 57.24 -34.67 -32.53
C ARG A 19 58.33 -35.16 -33.47
N VAL A 20 58.32 -34.66 -34.69
CA VAL A 20 59.34 -34.98 -35.69
C VAL A 20 60.61 -34.16 -35.41
N PRO A 21 61.80 -34.77 -35.19
CA PRO A 21 63.04 -34.04 -34.96
C PRO A 21 63.35 -33.10 -36.13
N PHE A 22 63.79 -31.87 -35.83
CA PHE A 22 64.07 -30.80 -36.80
C PHE A 22 62.86 -30.24 -37.56
N ALA A 23 61.62 -30.64 -37.24
CA ALA A 23 60.41 -30.06 -37.82
C ALA A 23 59.43 -29.57 -36.73
N SER A 24 58.74 -28.47 -37.00
CA SER A 24 57.72 -27.88 -36.11
C SER A 24 56.39 -28.66 -36.10
N LYS A 25 56.35 -29.89 -36.62
CA LYS A 25 55.12 -30.65 -36.87
C LYS A 25 55.09 -31.92 -36.02
N ALA A 26 53.91 -32.25 -35.51
CA ALA A 26 53.63 -33.48 -34.79
C ALA A 26 52.86 -34.46 -35.70
N PHE A 27 53.15 -35.75 -35.56
CA PHE A 27 52.41 -36.82 -36.24
C PHE A 27 51.20 -37.18 -35.38
N ILE A 28 49.99 -36.95 -35.91
CA ILE A 28 48.72 -37.09 -35.18
C ILE A 28 47.81 -38.03 -35.97
N ASP A 29 47.04 -38.85 -35.24
CA ASP A 29 45.97 -39.65 -35.83
C ASP A 29 44.80 -38.74 -36.23
N ARG A 30 44.78 -38.40 -37.52
CA ARG A 30 43.77 -37.52 -38.11
C ARG A 30 42.36 -38.09 -37.97
N GLU A 31 42.19 -39.39 -38.08
CA GLU A 31 40.87 -40.03 -38.12
C GLU A 31 40.22 -39.93 -36.73
N LYS A 32 40.98 -40.27 -35.70
CA LYS A 32 40.56 -40.16 -34.29
C LYS A 32 40.23 -38.72 -33.88
N CYS A 33 41.05 -37.74 -34.26
CA CYS A 33 40.75 -36.33 -33.97
C CYS A 33 39.49 -35.84 -34.68
N LEU A 34 39.25 -36.26 -35.92
CA LEU A 34 38.05 -35.89 -36.68
C LEU A 34 36.77 -36.49 -36.08
N ASP A 35 36.84 -37.72 -35.55
CA ASP A 35 35.73 -38.35 -34.86
C ASP A 35 35.38 -37.62 -33.55
N ILE A 36 36.38 -37.25 -32.75
CA ILE A 36 36.15 -36.45 -31.52
C ILE A 36 35.53 -35.10 -31.86
N ILE A 37 36.02 -34.40 -32.90
CA ILE A 37 35.44 -33.13 -33.38
C ILE A 37 33.98 -33.31 -33.83
N LYS A 38 33.65 -34.45 -34.45
CA LYS A 38 32.29 -34.76 -34.89
C LYS A 38 31.37 -35.00 -33.70
N ASP A 39 31.82 -35.70 -32.69
CA ASP A 39 31.06 -35.94 -31.46
C ASP A 39 30.81 -34.64 -30.68
N ILE A 40 31.83 -33.78 -30.57
CA ILE A 40 31.69 -32.41 -30.02
C ILE A 40 30.64 -31.62 -30.80
N ARG A 41 30.65 -31.68 -32.14
CA ARG A 41 29.69 -30.96 -32.99
C ARG A 41 28.26 -31.48 -32.80
N LEU A 42 28.09 -32.76 -32.47
CA LEU A 42 26.78 -33.36 -32.23
C LEU A 42 26.26 -33.05 -30.81
N SER A 43 27.14 -32.94 -29.81
CA SER A 43 26.75 -32.65 -28.41
C SER A 43 26.51 -31.17 -28.14
N LEU A 44 27.30 -30.29 -28.76
CA LEU A 44 27.30 -28.84 -28.51
C LEU A 44 25.91 -28.17 -28.64
N PRO A 45 25.09 -28.46 -29.66
CA PRO A 45 23.76 -27.87 -29.78
C PRO A 45 22.81 -28.28 -28.66
N GLU A 46 22.94 -29.51 -28.15
CA GLU A 46 22.09 -30.03 -27.08
C GLU A 46 22.43 -29.39 -25.73
N GLU A 47 23.72 -29.23 -25.43
CA GLU A 47 24.19 -28.57 -24.20
C GLU A 47 23.82 -27.08 -24.18
N ILE A 48 23.87 -26.39 -25.33
CA ILE A 48 23.40 -25.00 -25.44
C ILE A 48 21.89 -24.91 -25.20
N LYS A 49 21.08 -25.80 -25.78
CA LYS A 49 19.63 -25.83 -25.53
C LYS A 49 19.31 -26.07 -24.06
N GLN A 50 20.05 -26.96 -23.40
CA GLN A 50 19.88 -27.22 -21.97
C GLN A 50 20.22 -25.97 -21.14
N ALA A 51 21.32 -25.28 -21.45
CA ALA A 51 21.69 -24.04 -20.76
C ALA A 51 20.63 -22.93 -20.94
N GLU A 52 20.10 -22.76 -22.16
CA GLU A 52 19.01 -21.82 -22.43
C GLU A 52 17.72 -22.18 -21.67
N TRP A 53 17.39 -23.48 -21.62
CA TRP A 53 16.24 -23.97 -20.87
C TRP A 53 16.38 -23.71 -19.37
N VAL A 54 17.53 -24.02 -18.77
CA VAL A 54 17.81 -23.75 -17.35
C VAL A 54 17.68 -22.27 -17.03
N LYS A 55 18.24 -21.39 -17.89
CA LYS A 55 18.12 -19.94 -17.72
C LYS A 55 16.67 -19.47 -17.76
N LYS A 56 15.88 -19.98 -18.71
CA LYS A 56 14.45 -19.65 -18.83
C LYS A 56 13.65 -20.13 -17.63
N GLU A 57 13.95 -21.34 -17.15
CA GLU A 57 13.28 -21.93 -16.00
C GLU A 57 13.60 -21.19 -14.71
N GLN A 58 14.86 -20.76 -14.53
CA GLN A 58 15.25 -19.91 -13.42
C GLN A 58 14.48 -18.58 -13.40
N GLN A 59 14.33 -17.93 -14.56
CA GLN A 59 13.53 -16.71 -14.67
C GLN A 59 12.05 -16.95 -14.36
N ARG A 60 11.50 -18.07 -14.82
CA ARG A 60 10.11 -18.47 -14.55
C ARG A 60 9.88 -18.65 -13.04
N ILE A 61 10.75 -19.41 -12.37
CA ILE A 61 10.68 -19.65 -10.93
C ILE A 61 10.77 -18.33 -10.16
N LEU A 62 11.69 -17.44 -10.54
CA LEU A 62 11.87 -16.16 -9.85
C LEU A 62 10.64 -15.25 -9.97
N LEU A 63 10.02 -15.20 -11.16
CA LEU A 63 8.81 -14.42 -11.39
C LEU A 63 7.61 -15.01 -10.64
N GLU A 64 7.51 -16.34 -10.61
CA GLU A 64 6.47 -17.05 -9.85
C GLU A 64 6.61 -16.79 -8.34
N ALA A 65 7.82 -16.88 -7.80
CA ALA A 65 8.11 -16.58 -6.39
C ALA A 65 7.83 -15.11 -6.05
N GLN A 66 8.17 -14.16 -6.92
CA GLN A 66 7.81 -12.75 -6.72
C GLN A 66 6.30 -12.55 -6.67
N LYS A 67 5.58 -13.15 -7.61
CA LYS A 67 4.12 -13.06 -7.66
C LYS A 67 3.46 -13.68 -6.43
N GLU A 68 4.00 -14.80 -5.95
CA GLU A 68 3.52 -15.44 -4.72
C GLU A 68 3.79 -14.58 -3.48
N ALA A 69 4.99 -13.99 -3.37
CA ALA A 69 5.33 -13.07 -2.29
C ALA A 69 4.41 -11.84 -2.26
N GLU A 70 4.12 -11.26 -3.42
CA GLU A 70 3.16 -10.16 -3.56
C GLU A 70 1.74 -10.58 -3.14
N ALA A 71 1.31 -11.79 -3.54
CA ALA A 71 0.01 -12.32 -3.16
C ALA A 71 -0.10 -12.52 -1.64
N ILE A 72 0.92 -13.10 -1.00
CA ILE A 72 1.00 -13.30 0.46
C ILE A 72 0.93 -11.95 1.18
N THR A 73 1.69 -10.96 0.71
CA THR A 73 1.71 -9.62 1.33
C THR A 73 0.33 -8.98 1.24
N ARG A 74 -0.33 -9.08 0.08
CA ARG A 74 -1.66 -8.51 -0.14
C ARG A 74 -2.73 -9.20 0.71
N GLU A 75 -2.66 -10.52 0.85
CA GLU A 75 -3.57 -11.29 1.71
C GLU A 75 -3.38 -10.90 3.19
N ALA A 76 -2.12 -10.78 3.64
CA ALA A 76 -1.81 -10.37 5.00
C ALA A 76 -2.36 -8.97 5.31
N GLU A 77 -2.18 -8.00 4.41
CA GLU A 77 -2.73 -6.65 4.57
C GLU A 77 -4.26 -6.64 4.65
N GLN A 78 -4.94 -7.43 3.80
CA GLN A 78 -6.40 -7.56 3.84
C GLN A 78 -6.87 -8.16 5.16
N ARG A 79 -6.18 -9.20 5.64
CA ARG A 79 -6.51 -9.86 6.91
C ARG A 79 -6.29 -8.94 8.11
N ILE A 80 -5.23 -8.14 8.10
CA ILE A 80 -4.98 -7.13 9.15
C ILE A 80 -6.11 -6.09 9.17
N LYS A 81 -6.54 -5.57 8.02
CA LYS A 81 -7.67 -4.63 7.96
C LYS A 81 -8.95 -5.24 8.51
N ALA A 82 -9.27 -6.47 8.10
CA ALA A 82 -10.44 -7.18 8.61
C ALA A 82 -10.37 -7.38 10.14
N LEU A 83 -9.20 -7.75 10.68
CA LEU A 83 -9.00 -7.89 12.12
C LEU A 83 -9.15 -6.56 12.86
N ILE A 84 -8.71 -5.43 12.30
CA ILE A 84 -8.88 -4.09 12.89
C ILE A 84 -10.35 -3.69 12.90
N ASP A 85 -11.08 -3.95 11.82
CA ASP A 85 -12.51 -3.65 11.70
C ASP A 85 -13.35 -4.56 12.63
N GLU A 86 -12.94 -5.81 12.80
CA GLU A 86 -13.58 -6.76 13.70
C GLU A 86 -13.23 -6.50 15.17
N ASN A 87 -12.07 -5.87 15.45
CA ASN A 87 -11.59 -5.62 16.79
C ASN A 87 -12.63 -4.83 17.59
N GLU A 88 -13.05 -5.40 18.71
CA GLU A 88 -14.02 -4.78 19.61
C GLU A 88 -13.58 -3.39 20.08
N ILE A 89 -12.27 -3.13 20.16
CA ILE A 89 -11.73 -1.80 20.49
C ILE A 89 -12.15 -0.78 19.43
N THR A 90 -12.03 -1.09 18.15
CA THR A 90 -12.43 -0.19 17.05
C THR A 90 -13.92 0.06 17.08
N LYS A 91 -14.74 -0.99 17.24
CA LYS A 91 -16.20 -0.85 17.37
C LYS A 91 -16.60 0.00 18.58
N THR A 92 -15.99 -0.26 19.73
CA THR A 92 -16.23 0.48 20.97
C THR A 92 -15.81 1.95 20.82
N ALA A 93 -14.67 2.22 20.18
CA ALA A 93 -14.21 3.58 19.90
C ALA A 93 -15.19 4.34 18.98
N TYR A 94 -15.72 3.69 17.95
CA TYR A 94 -16.76 4.28 17.10
C TYR A 94 -18.06 4.55 17.86
N GLN A 95 -18.47 3.64 18.75
CA GLN A 95 -19.66 3.84 19.58
C GLN A 95 -19.50 5.03 20.53
N GLN A 96 -18.38 5.09 21.27
CA GLN A 96 -18.06 6.21 22.15
C GLN A 96 -17.97 7.53 21.39
N SER A 97 -17.36 7.53 20.20
CA SER A 97 -17.29 8.72 19.35
C SER A 97 -18.69 9.23 18.98
N ARG A 98 -19.62 8.34 18.60
CA ARG A 98 -21.01 8.72 18.31
C ARG A 98 -21.70 9.30 19.54
N GLU A 99 -21.56 8.66 20.69
CA GLU A 99 -22.15 9.14 21.95
C GLU A 99 -21.62 10.53 22.35
N ILE A 100 -20.32 10.78 22.18
CA ILE A 100 -19.71 12.10 22.43
C ILE A 100 -20.31 13.16 21.50
N VAL A 101 -20.43 12.86 20.21
CA VAL A 101 -20.99 13.80 19.23
C VAL A 101 -22.46 14.08 19.52
N GLU A 102 -23.25 13.06 19.82
CA GLU A 102 -24.67 13.21 20.16
C GLU A 102 -24.85 14.03 21.44
N THR A 103 -24.07 13.73 22.48
CA THR A 103 -24.07 14.48 23.74
C THR A 103 -23.69 15.94 23.51
N ALA A 104 -22.65 16.20 22.70
CA ALA A 104 -22.23 17.56 22.37
C ALA A 104 -23.32 18.33 21.59
N GLN A 105 -24.01 17.68 20.65
CA GLN A 105 -25.11 18.28 19.91
C GLN A 105 -26.31 18.60 20.81
N ASN A 106 -26.66 17.70 21.72
CA ASN A 106 -27.74 17.91 22.68
C ASN A 106 -27.40 19.06 23.64
N ASN A 107 -26.20 19.07 24.21
CA ASN A 107 -25.74 20.16 25.08
C ASN A 107 -25.74 21.50 24.35
N ALA A 108 -25.26 21.55 23.09
CA ALA A 108 -25.28 22.77 22.30
C ALA A 108 -26.71 23.27 22.03
N LYS A 109 -27.66 22.35 21.79
CA LYS A 109 -29.07 22.68 21.61
C LYS A 109 -29.68 23.23 22.90
N GLU A 110 -29.40 22.61 24.04
CA GLU A 110 -29.87 23.07 25.37
C GLU A 110 -29.32 24.46 25.70
N ILE A 111 -28.01 24.68 25.52
CA ILE A 111 -27.39 26.00 25.73
C ILE A 111 -28.06 27.05 24.86
N ARG A 112 -28.29 26.75 23.58
CA ARG A 112 -28.93 27.69 22.66
C ARG A 112 -30.36 28.01 23.06
N LEU A 113 -31.13 27.00 23.49
CA LEU A 113 -32.51 27.19 23.93
C LEU A 113 -32.56 28.01 25.22
N GLY A 114 -31.76 27.64 26.22
CA GLY A 114 -31.67 28.36 27.49
C GLY A 114 -31.20 29.81 27.31
N ALA A 115 -30.26 30.08 26.39
CA ALA A 115 -29.85 31.44 26.06
C ALA A 115 -31.00 32.25 25.43
N LYS A 116 -31.83 31.62 24.61
CA LYS A 116 -33.01 32.26 24.01
C LYS A 116 -34.08 32.56 25.06
N GLU A 117 -34.38 31.60 25.94
CA GLU A 117 -35.32 31.77 27.05
C GLU A 117 -34.85 32.88 28.00
N TYR A 118 -33.55 32.91 28.31
CA TYR A 118 -32.97 33.97 29.11
C TYR A 118 -33.13 35.34 28.44
N ALA A 119 -32.79 35.46 27.15
CA ALA A 119 -32.97 36.72 26.42
C ALA A 119 -34.45 37.16 26.39
N ASP A 120 -35.38 36.24 26.21
CA ASP A 120 -36.83 36.51 26.21
C ASP A 120 -37.30 37.06 27.56
N SER A 121 -36.87 36.43 28.67
CA SER A 121 -37.22 36.90 30.02
C SER A 121 -36.70 38.31 30.33
N ILE A 122 -35.48 38.65 29.87
CA ILE A 122 -34.93 40.01 29.99
C ILE A 122 -35.74 41.00 29.14
N LEU A 123 -36.11 40.63 27.92
CA LEU A 123 -36.95 41.47 27.07
C LEU A 123 -38.34 41.69 27.67
N GLU A 124 -38.94 40.66 28.26
CA GLU A 124 -40.22 40.75 28.96
C GLU A 124 -40.15 41.71 30.17
N GLU A 125 -39.07 41.65 30.95
CA GLU A 125 -38.85 42.57 32.07
C GLU A 125 -38.72 44.03 31.59
N VAL A 126 -37.96 44.25 30.51
CA VAL A 126 -37.82 45.58 29.90
C VAL A 126 -39.15 46.09 29.34
N GLU A 127 -39.94 45.24 28.68
CA GLU A 127 -41.26 45.60 28.17
C GLU A 127 -42.18 46.07 29.30
N LYS A 128 -42.27 45.29 30.39
CA LYS A 128 -43.05 45.64 31.58
C LYS A 128 -42.61 46.97 32.19
N TYR A 129 -41.29 47.19 32.29
CA TYR A 129 -40.75 48.45 32.79
C TYR A 129 -41.17 49.64 31.91
N LEU A 130 -41.05 49.51 30.58
CA LEU A 130 -41.41 50.57 29.64
C LEU A 130 -42.92 50.87 29.64
N ILE A 131 -43.78 49.86 29.77
CA ILE A 131 -45.23 50.05 29.92
C ILE A 131 -45.52 50.90 31.15
N ASN A 132 -44.94 50.57 32.31
CA ASN A 132 -45.12 51.34 33.54
C ASN A 132 -44.65 52.80 33.37
N GLN A 133 -43.50 53.02 32.72
CA GLN A 133 -43.02 54.39 32.45
C GLN A 133 -43.95 55.16 31.51
N LEU A 134 -44.50 54.50 30.49
CA LEU A 134 -45.45 55.09 29.56
C LEU A 134 -46.75 55.51 30.29
N GLU A 135 -47.25 54.69 31.22
CA GLU A 135 -48.42 55.01 32.03
C GLU A 135 -48.19 56.24 32.90
N ILE A 136 -47.02 56.35 33.55
CA ILE A 136 -46.64 57.54 34.33
C ILE A 136 -46.64 58.79 33.44
N ILE A 137 -46.04 58.72 32.24
CA ILE A 137 -46.02 59.85 31.29
C ILE A 137 -47.44 60.23 30.86
N ARG A 138 -48.30 59.25 30.58
CA ARG A 138 -49.71 59.49 30.22
C ARG A 138 -50.47 60.20 31.34
N SER A 139 -50.30 59.74 32.59
CA SER A 139 -50.88 60.39 33.77
C SER A 139 -50.41 61.84 33.92
N ASN A 140 -49.10 62.07 33.87
CA ASN A 140 -48.51 63.41 33.95
C ASN A 140 -49.06 64.36 32.86
N ARG A 141 -49.23 63.85 31.62
CA ARG A 141 -49.82 64.64 30.52
C ARG A 141 -51.30 64.95 30.76
N GLN A 142 -52.07 64.02 31.32
CA GLN A 142 -53.48 64.26 31.65
C GLN A 142 -53.61 65.35 32.72
N GLU A 143 -52.80 65.30 33.79
CA GLU A 143 -52.80 66.32 34.84
C GLU A 143 -52.49 67.73 34.30
N LEU A 144 -51.51 67.85 33.40
CA LEU A 144 -51.16 69.13 32.77
C LEU A 144 -52.29 69.69 31.88
N ASN A 145 -53.05 68.82 31.22
CA ASN A 145 -54.18 69.24 30.38
C ASN A 145 -55.41 69.65 31.20
N VAL A 146 -55.64 69.05 32.36
CA VAL A 146 -56.75 69.41 33.26
C VAL A 146 -56.56 70.80 33.86
N LYS A 147 -55.32 71.20 34.16
CA LYS A 147 -54.99 72.54 34.68
C LYS A 147 -55.12 73.69 33.66
N LYS A 148 -55.36 73.41 32.37
CA LYS A 148 -55.48 74.42 31.30
C LYS A 148 -56.92 74.88 31.01
N ARG A 149 -57.91 74.48 31.82
CA ARG A 149 -59.31 74.94 31.71
C ARG A 149 -59.67 75.88 32.84
#